data_AF-A0AAD7AA71-F1
#
_entry.id   AF-A0AAD7AA71-F1
#
_cell.length_a   1.000
_cell.length_b   1.000
_cell.length_c   1.000
_cell.angle_alpha   90.00
_cell.angle_beta   90.00
_cell.angle_gamma   90.00
#
_symmetry.space_group_name_H-M   'P 1'
#
loop_
_entity.id
_entity.type
_entity.pdbx_description
1 polymer ?
#
loop_
_entity_poly.entity_id
_entity_poly.type
_entity_poly.pdbx_seq_one_letter_code
_entity_poly.pdbx_strand_id
1 'polypeptide(L)'
;MAGPPSPSLLLGNFKQMADDALLTDKWRREFGPNFTFKGLFSVRELHTSDTKAISHIIARNVVYQKAPVSRYAIKRLFGSGMSFIKLLL
;
A
#
# COMPACT_ATOMS: atom_id res chain seq x y z
N MET A 1 8.95 -10.92 6.47
CA MET A 1 7.88 -10.40 7.35
C MET A 1 6.72 -11.37 7.26
N ALA A 2 6.07 -11.65 8.38
CA ALA A 2 4.88 -12.48 8.42
C ALA A 2 3.72 -11.77 7.71
N GLY A 3 2.70 -12.53 7.33
CA GLY A 3 1.53 -12.02 6.66
C GLY A 3 0.62 -13.12 6.14
N PRO A 4 -0.60 -12.75 5.71
CA PRO A 4 -1.57 -13.70 5.23
C PRO A 4 -1.11 -14.37 3.93
N PRO A 5 -1.52 -15.62 3.66
CA PRO A 5 -1.36 -16.20 2.34
C PRO A 5 -2.14 -15.42 1.29
N SER A 6 -1.66 -15.45 0.05
CA SER A 6 -2.33 -14.79 -1.08
C SER A 6 -3.29 -15.77 -1.76
N PRO A 7 -4.61 -15.51 -1.79
CA PRO A 7 -5.58 -16.40 -2.42
C PRO A 7 -5.59 -16.31 -3.96
N SER A 8 -4.97 -15.27 -4.54
CA SER A 8 -4.97 -15.03 -5.98
C SER A 8 -3.64 -14.45 -6.45
N LEU A 9 -3.20 -14.81 -7.66
CA LEU A 9 -2.06 -14.16 -8.30
C LEU A 9 -2.42 -12.77 -8.84
N LEU A 10 -3.62 -12.60 -9.38
CA LEU A 10 -4.08 -11.36 -10.01
C LEU A 10 -4.55 -10.33 -8.99
N LEU A 11 -5.38 -10.75 -8.03
CA LEU A 11 -5.98 -9.85 -7.05
C LEU A 11 -5.19 -9.79 -5.74
N GLY A 12 -4.26 -10.72 -5.50
CA GLY A 12 -3.63 -10.83 -4.19
C GLY A 12 -4.69 -11.01 -3.10
N ASN A 13 -4.59 -10.18 -2.07
CA ASN A 13 -5.50 -10.08 -0.94
C ASN A 13 -6.58 -8.99 -1.11
N PHE A 14 -6.63 -8.25 -2.23
CA PHE A 14 -7.57 -7.11 -2.40
C PHE A 14 -9.03 -7.50 -2.20
N LYS A 15 -9.44 -8.66 -2.72
CA LYS A 15 -10.83 -9.12 -2.58
C LYS A 15 -11.22 -9.29 -1.10
N GLN A 16 -10.35 -9.94 -0.31
CA GLN A 16 -10.61 -10.16 1.12
C GLN A 16 -10.69 -8.82 1.88
N MET A 17 -9.82 -7.87 1.54
CA MET A 17 -9.85 -6.53 2.14
C MET A 17 -11.12 -5.73 1.77
N ALA A 18 -11.65 -5.93 0.56
CA ALA A 18 -12.90 -5.30 0.14
C ALA A 18 -14.12 -5.92 0.82
N ASP A 19 -14.09 -7.23 1.05
CA ASP A 19 -15.18 -7.98 1.67
C ASP A 19 -15.23 -7.80 3.21
N ASP A 20 -14.10 -7.49 3.86
CA ASP A 20 -14.00 -7.32 5.31
C ASP A 20 -13.16 -6.09 5.70
N ALA A 21 -13.86 -5.01 6.08
CA ALA A 21 -13.24 -3.75 6.51
C ALA A 21 -12.39 -3.88 7.78
N LEU A 22 -12.60 -4.91 8.60
CA LEU A 22 -11.84 -5.16 9.83
C LEU A 22 -10.65 -6.11 9.61
N LEU A 23 -10.46 -6.62 8.39
CA LEU A 23 -9.45 -7.63 8.09
C LEU A 23 -8.03 -7.16 8.42
N THR A 24 -7.72 -5.90 8.13
CA THR A 24 -6.43 -5.30 8.45
C THR A 24 -6.18 -5.25 9.96
N ASP A 25 -7.22 -5.02 10.76
CA ASP A 25 -7.11 -5.05 12.23
C ASP A 25 -6.91 -6.48 12.75
N LYS A 26 -7.59 -7.46 12.15
CA LYS A 26 -7.39 -8.89 12.46
C LYS A 26 -5.95 -9.31 12.18
N TRP A 27 -5.42 -8.98 11.00
CA TRP A 27 -4.02 -9.25 10.66
C TRP A 27 -3.02 -8.49 11.52
N ARG A 28 -3.35 -7.28 11.96
CA ARG A 28 -2.53 -6.54 12.92
C ARG A 28 -2.44 -7.25 14.28
N ARG A 29 -3.53 -7.88 14.73
CA ARG A 29 -3.53 -8.69 15.97
C ARG A 29 -2.76 -10.01 15.80
N GLU A 30 -2.83 -10.61 14.61
CA GLU A 30 -2.20 -11.91 14.31
C GLU A 30 -0.70 -11.80 14.01
N PHE A 31 -0.32 -10.88 13.12
CA PHE A 31 1.06 -10.73 12.63
C PHE A 31 1.80 -9.55 13.25
N GLY A 32 1.11 -8.76 14.08
CA GLY A 32 1.66 -7.58 14.74
C GLY A 32 1.50 -6.28 13.93
N PRO A 33 2.09 -5.18 14.42
CA PRO A 33 1.91 -3.84 13.85
C PRO A 33 2.54 -3.66 12.46
N ASN A 34 3.42 -4.58 12.05
CA ASN A 34 4.16 -4.54 10.80
C ASN A 34 4.07 -5.89 10.10
N PHE A 35 3.33 -5.96 8.99
CA PHE A 35 3.17 -7.20 8.23
C PHE A 35 3.14 -6.89 6.73
N THR A 36 3.37 -7.92 5.92
CA THR A 36 3.30 -7.78 4.47
C THR A 36 2.16 -8.61 3.89
N PHE A 37 1.44 -8.07 2.91
CA PHE A 37 0.41 -8.78 2.17
C PHE A 37 0.68 -8.68 0.66
N LYS A 38 -0.15 -9.34 -0.15
CA LYS A 38 -0.06 -9.26 -1.60
C LYS A 38 -1.15 -8.33 -2.13
N GLY A 39 -0.76 -7.23 -2.75
CA GLY A 39 -1.65 -6.34 -3.50
C GLY A 39 -1.98 -6.88 -4.89
N LEU A 40 -2.52 -6.01 -5.75
CA LEU A 40 -2.80 -6.34 -7.15
C LEU A 40 -1.55 -6.86 -7.86
N PHE A 41 -1.72 -7.83 -8.75
CA PHE A 41 -0.65 -8.55 -9.45
C PHE A 41 0.41 -9.16 -8.51
N SER A 42 0.01 -9.54 -7.30
CA SER A 42 0.89 -10.13 -6.27
C SER A 42 2.10 -9.28 -5.89
N VAL A 43 2.00 -7.96 -6.08
CA VAL A 43 2.97 -7.00 -5.56
C VAL A 43 2.99 -7.12 -4.04
N ARG A 44 4.17 -7.23 -3.44
CA ARG A 44 4.30 -7.28 -1.98
C ARG A 44 4.13 -5.87 -1.44
N GLU A 45 3.17 -5.69 -0.54
CA GLU A 45 2.90 -4.42 0.12
C GLU A 45 3.17 -4.52 1.62
N LEU A 46 3.60 -3.42 2.23
CA LEU A 46 3.86 -3.30 3.65
C LEU A 46 2.67 -2.60 4.31
N HIS A 47 2.08 -3.24 5.31
CA HIS A 47 1.21 -2.58 6.27
C HIS A 47 2.02 -2.23 7.52
N THR A 48 1.93 -0.97 7.96
CA THR A 48 2.55 -0.51 9.21
C THR A 48 1.61 0.42 9.97
N SER A 49 1.51 0.21 11.27
CA SER A 49 0.85 1.14 12.21
C SER A 49 1.84 1.96 13.05
N ASP A 50 3.14 1.88 12.73
CA ASP A 50 4.17 2.68 13.41
C ASP A 50 4.14 4.12 12.87
N THR A 51 3.75 5.06 13.73
CA THR A 51 3.61 6.47 13.36
C THR A 51 4.94 7.11 12.97
N LYS A 52 6.08 6.66 13.52
CA LYS A 52 7.41 7.14 13.13
C LYS A 52 7.77 6.66 11.72
N ALA A 53 7.48 5.39 11.43
CA ALA A 53 7.71 4.83 10.09
C ALA A 53 6.83 5.52 9.04
N ILE A 54 5.55 5.74 9.35
CA ILE A 54 4.62 6.46 8.47
C ILE A 54 5.12 7.88 8.20
N SER A 55 5.48 8.64 9.25
CA SER A 55 6.04 9.99 9.09
C SER A 55 7.28 10.00 8.22
N HIS A 56 8.19 9.05 8.45
CA HIS A 56 9.42 8.91 7.67
C HIS A 56 9.15 8.63 6.19
N ILE A 57 8.21 7.71 5.88
CA ILE A 57 7.83 7.35 4.51
C ILE A 57 7.20 8.55 3.79
N ILE A 58 6.28 9.26 4.45
CA ILE A 58 5.59 10.41 3.88
C ILE A 58 6.57 11.56 3.60
N ALA A 59 7.49 11.84 4.53
CA ALA A 59 8.49 12.89 4.38
C ALA A 59 9.51 12.63 3.26
N ARG A 60 9.72 11.36 2.87
CA ARG A 60 10.76 10.94 1.90
C ARG A 60 10.18 10.44 0.58
N ASN A 61 9.35 11.27 -0.05
CA ASN A 61 8.65 10.94 -1.29
C ASN A 61 9.57 10.63 -2.51
N VAL A 62 10.83 11.04 -2.48
CA VAL A 62 11.83 10.76 -3.53
C VAL A 62 12.28 9.29 -3.47
N VAL A 63 12.39 8.74 -2.26
CA VAL A 63 12.80 7.36 -2.00
C VAL A 63 11.60 6.42 -2.06
N TYR A 64 10.50 6.78 -1.40
CA TYR A 64 9.27 5.99 -1.35
C TYR A 64 8.25 6.51 -2.35
N GLN A 65 8.43 6.12 -3.61
CA GLN A 65 7.49 6.48 -4.64
C GLN A 65 6.18 5.70 -4.51
N LYS A 66 5.05 6.37 -4.75
CA LYS A 66 3.75 5.69 -4.88
C LYS A 66 3.79 4.67 -6.01
N ALA A 67 3.08 3.56 -5.84
CA ALA A 67 3.04 2.48 -6.81
C ALA A 67 2.59 3.00 -8.20
N PRO A 68 3.12 2.44 -9.31
CA PRO A 68 2.77 2.87 -10.66
C PRO A 68 1.26 2.90 -10.93
N VAL A 69 0.54 1.89 -10.45
CA VAL A 69 -0.93 1.79 -10.60
C VAL A 69 -1.66 2.95 -9.90
N SER A 70 -1.22 3.34 -8.70
CA SER A 70 -1.80 4.48 -7.98
C SER A 70 -1.52 5.79 -8.71
N ARG A 71 -0.31 5.97 -9.24
CA ARG A 71 0.03 7.16 -10.05
C ARG A 71 -0.80 7.25 -11.32
N TYR A 72 -1.00 6.13 -12.00
CA TYR A 72 -1.85 6.05 -13.18
C TYR A 72 -3.31 6.36 -12.86
N ALA A 73 -3.86 5.78 -11.78
CA ALA A 73 -5.22 6.03 -11.35
C ALA A 73 -5.45 7.51 -11.00
N ILE A 74 -4.54 8.12 -10.24
CA ILE A 74 -4.58 9.56 -9.92
C ILE A 74 -4.53 10.41 -11.19
N LYS A 75 -3.62 10.11 -12.12
CA LYS A 75 -3.51 10.82 -13.40
C LYS A 75 -4.81 10.72 -14.22
N ARG A 76 -5.50 9.58 -14.16
CA ARG A 76 -6.77 9.35 -14.87
C ARG A 76 -7.95 10.08 -14.23
N LEU A 77 -7.97 10.19 -12.90
CA LEU A 77 -9.05 10.85 -12.15
C LEU A 77 -8.93 12.38 -12.15
N PHE A 78 -7.71 12.91 -12.02
CA PHE A 78 -7.47 14.36 -11.86
C PHE A 78 -6.84 15.03 -13.10
N GLY A 79 -6.64 14.27 -14.18
CA GLY A 79 -5.98 14.73 -15.39
C GLY A 79 -4.46 14.84 -15.25
N SER A 80 -3.77 15.03 -16.38
CA SER A 80 -2.30 15.15 -16.45
C SER A 80 -1.72 16.40 -15.77
N GLY A 81 -2.57 17.32 -15.30
CA GLY A 81 -2.15 18.51 -14.56
C GLY A 81 -1.67 18.22 -13.12
N MET A 82 -2.16 17.14 -12.50
CA MET A 82 -1.64 16.66 -11.21
C MET A 82 -0.53 15.64 -11.44
N SER A 83 0.67 16.15 -11.71
CA SER A 83 1.89 15.37 -11.53
C SER A 83 2.25 15.34 -10.04
N PHE A 84 2.72 14.21 -9.50
CA PHE A 84 3.52 14.27 -8.28
C PHE A 84 4.71 15.17 -8.62
N ILE A 85 4.69 16.42 -8.16
CA ILE A 85 5.81 17.32 -8.38
C ILE A 85 7.01 16.63 -7.74
N LYS A 86 7.99 16.29 -8.57
CA LYS A 86 9.33 15.97 -8.12
C LYS A 86 9.85 17.28 -7.52
N LEU A 87 9.58 17.53 -6.24
CA LEU A 87 10.08 18.69 -5.54
C LEU A 87 11.59 18.44 -5.37
N LEU A 88 12.36 18.85 -6.38
CA LEU A 88 13.79 19.07 -6.27
C LEU A 88 13.93 20.35 -5.44
N LEU A 89 14.19 20.17 -4.14
CA LEU A 89 14.96 21.10 -3.32
C LEU A 89 16.24 20.36 -2.93
#